data_AF-A0A956F204-F1
#
_entry.id   AF-A0A956F204-F1
#
_cell.length_a   1.000
_cell.length_b   1.000
_cell.length_c   1.000
_cell.angle_alpha   90.00
_cell.angle_beta   90.00
_cell.angle_gamma   90.00
#
_symmetry.space_group_name_H-M   'P 1'
#
loop_
_entity.id
_entity.type
_entity.pdbx_description
1 polymer ?
#
loop_
_entity_poly.entity_id
_entity_poly.type
_entity_poly.pdbx_seq_one_letter_code
_entity_poly.pdbx_strand_id
1 'polypeptide(L)'
;PQITAVPFRGKLALFQNIYLDTDLYFFAGPAFIGVSERKECDPDAGTPCQGSNLDDKTPYERESRVAIAPTFGLGFTFYVNKWNAIGFEWRGIPFARNTGGFDNHGGGPDSKFPDQKVNADDRDFKFNQMLTLSYNFYFPQQYRVSE
;
A
#
# COMPACT_ATOMS: atom_id res chain seq x y z
N PRO A 1 0.94 7.49 -12.31
CA PRO A 1 0.48 8.90 -12.36
C PRO A 1 -0.33 9.17 -11.09
N GLN A 2 -0.24 10.35 -10.48
CA GLN A 2 -0.94 10.68 -9.24
C GLN A 2 -1.41 12.13 -9.33
N ILE A 3 -2.64 12.39 -8.89
CA ILE A 3 -3.20 13.73 -8.77
C ILE A 3 -3.06 14.14 -7.31
N THR A 4 -2.44 15.29 -7.09
CA THR A 4 -2.24 15.86 -5.75
C THR A 4 -2.86 17.25 -5.71
N ALA A 5 -3.64 17.52 -4.67
CA ALA A 5 -4.21 18.83 -4.42
C ALA A 5 -3.83 19.31 -3.02
N VAL A 6 -3.52 20.61 -2.93
CA VAL A 6 -3.00 21.25 -1.72
C VAL A 6 -3.95 22.39 -1.34
N PRO A 7 -5.08 22.08 -0.68
CA PRO A 7 -6.11 23.09 -0.38
C PRO A 7 -5.69 24.09 0.69
N PHE A 8 -4.83 23.68 1.62
CA PHE A 8 -4.36 24.53 2.69
C PHE A 8 -2.84 24.60 2.64
N ARG A 9 -2.38 25.78 2.27
CA ARG A 9 -1.00 26.21 2.35
C ARG A 9 -0.98 27.51 3.13
N GLY A 10 -0.28 27.53 4.25
CA GLY A 10 -0.20 28.74 5.03
C GLY A 10 0.38 28.56 6.41
N LYS A 11 0.40 29.68 7.14
CA LYS A 11 0.95 29.76 8.48
C LYS A 11 -0.10 29.33 9.50
N LEU A 12 0.10 28.18 10.12
CA LEU A 12 -0.66 27.79 11.30
C LEU A 12 0.06 28.31 12.54
N ALA A 13 -0.67 29.05 13.38
CA ALA A 13 -0.23 29.42 14.71
C ALA A 13 -0.63 28.31 15.69
N LEU A 14 0.32 27.45 16.07
CA LEU A 14 0.09 26.50 17.16
C LEU A 14 0.48 27.19 18.49
N PHE A 15 -0.45 27.22 19.44
CA PHE A 15 -0.23 27.72 20.81
C PHE A 15 0.33 29.15 20.89
N GLN A 16 -0.37 30.11 20.29
CA GLN A 16 -0.16 31.58 20.38
C GLN A 16 1.22 32.15 19.99
N ASN A 17 2.29 31.34 19.85
CA ASN A 17 3.65 31.84 19.64
C ASN A 17 4.47 31.11 18.58
N ILE A 18 4.03 29.96 18.06
CA ILE A 18 4.77 29.24 17.01
C ILE A 18 4.05 29.39 15.67
N TYR A 19 4.58 30.27 14.82
CA TYR A 19 4.15 30.42 13.43
C TYR A 19 4.91 29.41 12.57
N LEU A 20 4.28 28.27 12.27
CA LEU A 20 4.84 27.28 11.35
C LEU A 20 4.17 27.43 10.00
N ASP A 21 4.96 27.49 8.93
CA ASP A 21 4.42 27.30 7.60
C ASP A 21 4.05 25.82 7.44
N THR A 22 2.88 25.55 6.88
CA THR A 22 2.29 24.22 6.85
C THR A 22 1.58 23.98 5.53
N ASP A 23 1.77 22.78 5.00
CA ASP A 23 1.08 22.31 3.79
C ASP A 23 0.28 21.05 4.14
N LEU A 24 -1.04 21.12 3.96
CA LEU A 24 -1.92 19.95 3.96
C LEU A 24 -2.27 19.60 2.52
N TYR A 25 -1.96 18.37 2.12
CA TYR A 25 -2.25 17.88 0.79
C TYR A 25 -2.99 16.54 0.83
N PHE A 26 -3.78 16.30 -0.19
CA PHE A 26 -4.36 14.99 -0.46
C PHE A 26 -3.98 14.53 -1.85
N PHE A 27 -3.89 13.22 -2.03
CA PHE A 27 -3.55 12.64 -3.32
C PHE A 27 -4.35 11.39 -3.61
N ALA A 28 -4.52 11.10 -4.90
CA ALA A 28 -5.09 9.87 -5.39
C ALA A 28 -4.48 9.47 -6.73
N GLY A 29 -4.39 8.17 -6.99
CA GLY A 29 -3.92 7.63 -8.26
C GLY A 29 -3.95 6.11 -8.29
N PRO A 30 -3.55 5.48 -9.40
CA PRO A 30 -3.26 4.05 -9.45
C PRO A 30 -1.94 3.69 -8.75
N ALA A 31 -1.93 2.54 -8.09
CA ALA A 31 -0.76 1.85 -7.57
C ALA A 31 -0.60 0.48 -8.24
N PHE A 32 0.66 0.12 -8.51
CA PHE A 32 1.06 -1.20 -8.98
C PHE A 32 1.77 -1.89 -7.83
N ILE A 33 1.18 -2.95 -7.29
CA ILE A 33 1.68 -3.67 -6.13
C ILE A 33 2.19 -5.04 -6.57
N GLY A 34 3.48 -5.28 -6.38
CA GLY A 34 4.03 -6.64 -6.49
C GLY A 34 3.61 -7.46 -5.27
N VAL A 35 2.83 -8.50 -5.50
CA VAL A 35 2.43 -9.46 -4.46
C VAL A 35 3.03 -10.82 -4.79
N SER A 36 3.47 -11.53 -3.76
CA SER A 36 3.84 -12.94 -3.87
C SER A 36 2.80 -13.73 -3.08
N GLU A 37 2.04 -14.58 -3.75
CA GLU A 37 0.98 -15.40 -3.16
C GLU A 37 1.31 -16.88 -3.40
N ARG A 38 0.57 -17.82 -2.76
CA ARG A 38 0.69 -19.22 -3.15
C ARG A 38 0.24 -19.37 -4.59
N LYS A 39 0.95 -20.19 -5.35
CA LYS A 39 0.59 -20.53 -6.73
C LYS A 39 -0.80 -21.16 -6.75
N GLU A 40 -1.58 -20.78 -7.75
CA GLU A 40 -2.93 -21.32 -7.93
C GLU A 40 -2.87 -22.83 -8.19
N CYS A 41 -3.81 -23.57 -7.63
CA CYS A 41 -3.91 -25.02 -7.79
C CYS A 41 -5.38 -25.45 -7.84
N ASP A 42 -5.65 -26.43 -8.69
CA ASP A 42 -6.98 -27.00 -8.89
C ASP A 42 -6.79 -28.50 -9.23
N PRO A 43 -7.05 -29.40 -8.25
CA PRO A 43 -6.94 -30.84 -8.45
C PRO A 43 -7.83 -31.37 -9.59
N ASP A 44 -9.00 -30.77 -9.82
CA ASP A 44 -9.93 -31.20 -10.86
C ASP A 44 -9.45 -30.78 -12.26
N ALA A 45 -8.73 -29.66 -12.34
CA ALA A 45 -8.12 -29.17 -13.59
C ALA A 45 -6.72 -29.77 -13.85
N GLY A 46 -6.29 -30.74 -13.05
CA GLY A 46 -5.00 -31.42 -13.19
C GLY A 46 -3.80 -30.65 -12.67
N THR A 47 -4.01 -29.58 -11.88
CA THR A 47 -2.94 -28.83 -11.20
C THR A 47 -2.95 -29.17 -9.71
N PRO A 48 -2.18 -30.16 -9.26
CA PRO A 48 -2.27 -30.64 -7.88
C PRO A 48 -1.83 -29.57 -6.88
N CYS A 49 -2.61 -29.41 -5.80
CA CYS A 49 -2.22 -28.57 -4.67
C CYS A 49 -1.12 -29.27 -3.86
N GLN A 50 0.15 -28.86 -4.06
CA GLN A 50 1.29 -29.35 -3.27
C GLN A 50 1.11 -29.01 -1.79
N GLY A 51 1.49 -29.94 -0.89
CA GLY A 51 1.36 -29.78 0.56
C GLY A 51 -0.06 -30.02 1.12
N SER A 52 -0.98 -30.64 0.36
CA SER A 52 -2.31 -31.04 0.85
C SER A 52 -2.28 -32.27 1.77
N ASN A 53 -1.20 -33.06 1.74
CA ASN A 53 -1.00 -34.22 2.59
C ASN A 53 -0.07 -33.86 3.76
N LEU A 54 -0.40 -34.32 4.98
CA LEU A 54 0.43 -34.12 6.17
C LEU A 54 1.87 -34.66 6.02
N ASP A 55 2.09 -35.61 5.11
CA ASP A 55 3.38 -36.23 4.84
C ASP A 55 4.21 -35.52 3.75
N ASP A 56 3.62 -34.54 3.06
CA ASP A 56 4.25 -33.85 1.94
C ASP A 56 5.09 -32.68 2.49
N LYS A 57 6.40 -32.92 2.63
CA LYS A 57 7.39 -31.93 3.11
C LYS A 57 7.78 -30.91 2.03
N THR A 58 7.09 -30.88 0.90
CA THR A 58 7.37 -29.93 -0.18
C THR A 58 6.94 -28.52 0.23
N PRO A 59 7.81 -27.51 0.11
CA PRO A 59 7.41 -26.13 0.37
C PRO A 59 6.29 -25.69 -0.57
N TYR A 60 5.30 -24.96 -0.06
CA TYR A 60 4.26 -24.37 -0.90
C TYR A 60 4.88 -23.43 -1.94
N GLU A 61 4.71 -23.76 -3.23
CA GLU A 61 5.19 -22.94 -4.34
C GLU A 61 4.48 -21.57 -4.33
N ARG A 62 5.24 -20.50 -4.58
CA ARG A 62 4.73 -19.12 -4.62
C ARG A 62 4.84 -18.55 -6.02
N GLU A 63 3.86 -17.74 -6.38
CA GLU A 63 3.82 -17.02 -7.64
C GLU A 63 3.80 -15.51 -7.40
N SER A 64 4.54 -14.77 -8.23
CA SER A 64 4.58 -13.32 -8.19
C SER A 64 3.54 -12.74 -9.16
N ARG A 65 2.69 -11.87 -8.64
CA ARG A 65 1.62 -11.19 -9.39
C ARG A 65 1.74 -9.68 -9.21
N VAL A 66 1.33 -8.92 -10.22
CA VAL A 66 1.11 -7.48 -10.09
C VAL A 66 -0.37 -7.24 -9.84
N ALA A 67 -0.70 -6.66 -8.69
CA ALA A 67 -2.04 -6.17 -8.37
C ALA A 67 -2.12 -4.68 -8.71
N ILE A 68 -3.13 -4.30 -9.49
CA ILE A 68 -3.42 -2.90 -9.81
C ILE A 68 -4.57 -2.45 -8.91
N ALA A 69 -4.35 -1.38 -8.16
CA ALA A 69 -5.32 -0.88 -7.19
C ALA A 69 -5.29 0.65 -7.12
N PRO A 70 -6.37 1.31 -6.68
CA PRO A 70 -6.30 2.72 -6.33
C PRO A 70 -5.43 2.91 -5.08
N THR A 71 -4.72 4.03 -5.01
CA THR A 71 -4.03 4.54 -3.83
C THR A 71 -4.48 5.96 -3.58
N PHE A 72 -4.65 6.31 -2.32
CA PHE A 72 -4.99 7.65 -1.90
C PHE A 72 -4.38 7.95 -0.55
N GLY A 73 -4.24 9.22 -0.23
CA GLY A 73 -3.64 9.61 1.03
C GLY A 73 -3.78 11.08 1.36
N LEU A 74 -3.40 11.38 2.59
CA LEU A 74 -3.34 12.71 3.16
C LEU A 74 -1.95 12.88 3.73
N GLY A 75 -1.32 14.00 3.39
CA GLY A 75 -0.03 14.36 3.95
C GLY A 75 -0.05 15.76 4.52
N PHE A 76 0.76 15.93 5.54
CA PHE A 76 0.91 17.15 6.29
C PHE A 76 2.40 17.43 6.44
N THR A 77 2.85 18.62 6.06
CA THR A 77 4.25 19.03 6.21
C THR A 77 4.34 20.28 7.08
N PHE A 78 5.15 20.22 8.15
CA PHE A 78 5.53 21.36 8.99
C PHE A 78 6.90 21.87 8.58
N TYR A 79 7.00 23.12 8.13
CA TYR A 79 8.29 23.76 7.90
C TYR A 79 8.78 24.39 9.21
N VAL A 80 9.81 23.79 9.79
CA VAL A 80 10.42 24.29 11.02
C VAL A 80 11.21 25.56 10.72
N ASN A 81 12.07 25.50 9.70
CA ASN A 81 12.89 26.60 9.19
C ASN A 81 12.98 26.51 7.67
N LYS A 82 13.62 27.50 7.00
CA LYS A 82 13.88 27.49 5.54
C LYS A 82 14.67 26.27 5.03
N TRP A 83 15.25 25.50 5.94
CA TRP A 83 16.21 24.44 5.68
C TRP A 83 15.68 23.07 6.07
N ASN A 84 14.64 23.01 6.89
CA ASN A 84 14.19 21.77 7.49
C ASN A 84 12.67 21.73 7.57
N ALA A 85 12.08 20.59 7.22
CA ALA A 85 10.66 20.32 7.41
C ALA A 85 10.41 18.91 7.94
N ILE A 86 9.36 18.75 8.72
CA ILE A 86 8.88 17.45 9.20
C ILE A 86 7.60 17.14 8.43
N GLY A 87 7.57 16.02 7.72
CA GLY A 87 6.42 15.57 6.95
C GLY A 87 5.80 14.32 7.57
N PHE A 88 4.48 14.28 7.62
CA PHE A 88 3.67 13.13 7.96
C PHE A 88 2.80 12.78 6.75
N GLU A 89 2.75 11.51 6.36
CA GLU A 89 1.88 11.03 5.29
C GLU A 89 1.13 9.79 5.75
N TRP A 90 -0.17 9.78 5.54
CA TRP A 90 -0.99 8.58 5.62
C TRP A 90 -1.45 8.20 4.21
N ARG A 91 -1.27 6.93 3.87
CA ARG A 91 -1.60 6.36 2.56
C ARG A 91 -2.41 5.09 2.71
N GLY A 92 -3.53 5.00 2.00
CA GLY A 92 -4.37 3.82 1.87
C GLY A 92 -4.23 3.16 0.49
N ILE A 93 -4.13 1.83 0.49
CA ILE A 93 -4.02 1.00 -0.71
C ILE A 93 -4.94 -0.24 -0.55
N PRO A 94 -6.22 -0.13 -0.94
CA PRO A 94 -7.15 -1.25 -0.95
C PRO A 94 -6.85 -2.22 -2.10
N PHE A 95 -6.52 -3.49 -1.82
CA PHE A 95 -6.40 -4.51 -2.86
C PHE A 95 -6.73 -5.91 -2.32
N ALA A 96 -7.18 -6.80 -3.21
CA ALA A 96 -7.47 -8.17 -2.86
C ALA A 96 -6.22 -9.04 -2.90
N ARG A 97 -6.00 -9.82 -1.83
CA ARG A 97 -4.89 -10.77 -1.74
C ARG A 97 -5.21 -11.98 -0.88
N ASN A 98 -4.70 -13.14 -1.26
CA ASN A 98 -4.75 -14.34 -0.44
C ASN A 98 -3.56 -14.31 0.54
N THR A 99 -3.78 -13.77 1.74
CA THR A 99 -2.73 -13.64 2.77
C THR A 99 -2.37 -14.99 3.40
N GLY A 100 -3.37 -15.89 3.50
CA GLY A 100 -3.18 -17.22 4.05
C GLY A 100 -2.49 -18.17 3.08
N GLY A 101 -2.70 -17.98 1.76
CA GLY A 101 -2.25 -18.93 0.75
C GLY A 101 -2.97 -20.28 0.85
N PHE A 102 -4.19 -20.29 1.37
CA PHE A 102 -5.01 -21.49 1.48
C PHE A 102 -6.35 -21.25 0.79
N ASP A 103 -7.04 -22.37 0.53
CA ASP A 103 -8.47 -22.38 0.26
C ASP A 103 -9.13 -21.70 1.46
N ASN A 104 -9.70 -20.52 1.22
CA ASN A 104 -10.48 -19.75 2.19
C ASN A 104 -11.94 -19.57 1.71
N HIS A 105 -12.21 -19.83 0.43
CA HIS A 105 -13.53 -19.71 -0.19
C HIS A 105 -13.79 -20.90 -1.09
N GLY A 106 -15.03 -21.40 -1.08
CA GLY A 106 -15.43 -22.45 -2.02
C GLY A 106 -15.92 -21.89 -3.34
N GLY A 107 -15.55 -22.52 -4.45
CA GLY A 107 -16.08 -22.27 -5.78
C GLY A 107 -17.46 -22.89 -6.05
N GLY A 108 -18.03 -22.57 -7.21
CA GLY A 108 -19.31 -23.10 -7.70
C GLY A 108 -20.56 -22.34 -7.22
N PRO A 109 -21.76 -22.73 -7.69
CA PRO A 109 -23.02 -22.02 -7.43
C PRO A 109 -23.43 -21.93 -5.94
N ASP A 110 -22.91 -22.85 -5.14
CA ASP A 110 -23.23 -22.96 -3.70
C ASP A 110 -22.15 -22.33 -2.80
N SER A 111 -21.02 -21.86 -3.36
CA SER A 111 -19.85 -21.31 -2.65
C SER A 111 -19.46 -22.08 -1.38
N LYS A 112 -19.58 -23.41 -1.40
CA LYS A 112 -19.34 -24.25 -0.22
C LYS A 112 -17.85 -24.36 0.04
N PHE A 113 -17.41 -23.67 1.08
CA PHE A 113 -16.07 -23.78 1.62
C PHE A 113 -15.87 -25.10 2.40
N PRO A 114 -14.74 -25.82 2.27
CA PRO A 114 -13.63 -25.67 1.29
C PRO A 114 -13.88 -26.46 -0.01
N ASP A 115 -13.40 -25.96 -1.16
CA ASP A 115 -13.50 -26.61 -2.48
C ASP A 115 -12.23 -27.35 -2.91
N GLN A 116 -11.20 -27.35 -2.06
CA GLN A 116 -9.86 -27.91 -2.27
C GLN A 116 -9.06 -27.25 -3.40
N LYS A 117 -9.44 -26.03 -3.78
CA LYS A 117 -8.75 -25.24 -4.81
C LYS A 117 -8.14 -24.01 -4.15
N VAL A 118 -7.05 -23.53 -4.75
CA VAL A 118 -6.49 -22.22 -4.40
C VAL A 118 -6.49 -21.39 -5.67
N ASN A 119 -7.36 -20.39 -5.73
CA ASN A 119 -7.57 -19.58 -6.92
C ASN A 119 -7.83 -18.10 -6.57
N ALA A 120 -8.31 -17.34 -7.56
CA ALA A 120 -8.61 -15.92 -7.40
C ALA A 120 -9.75 -15.62 -6.42
N ASP A 121 -10.67 -16.56 -6.22
CA ASP A 121 -11.84 -16.41 -5.34
C ASP A 121 -11.42 -16.45 -3.85
N ASP A 122 -10.27 -17.04 -3.53
CA ASP A 122 -9.68 -17.03 -2.19
C ASP A 122 -9.06 -15.69 -1.79
N ARG A 123 -9.04 -14.70 -2.69
CA ARG A 123 -8.43 -13.40 -2.45
C ARG A 123 -9.41 -12.47 -1.75
N ASP A 124 -9.23 -12.34 -0.44
CA ASP A 124 -9.94 -11.34 0.35
C ASP A 124 -9.54 -9.90 -0.01
N PHE A 125 -10.53 -9.01 -0.04
CA PHE A 125 -10.29 -7.57 -0.02
C PHE A 125 -9.58 -7.15 1.27
N LYS A 126 -8.41 -6.51 1.16
CA LYS A 126 -7.68 -5.96 2.29
C LYS A 126 -7.45 -4.46 2.10
N PHE A 127 -7.72 -3.70 3.16
CA PHE A 127 -7.35 -2.29 3.23
C PHE A 127 -5.96 -2.16 3.86
N ASN A 128 -4.95 -1.91 3.03
CA ASN A 128 -3.58 -1.73 3.51
C ASN A 128 -3.34 -0.24 3.76
N GLN A 129 -2.75 0.09 4.91
CA GLN A 129 -2.44 1.47 5.27
C GLN A 129 -0.96 1.61 5.60
N MET A 130 -0.38 2.75 5.23
CA MET A 130 1.00 3.10 5.50
C MET A 130 1.04 4.49 6.15
N LEU A 131 1.81 4.59 7.23
CA LEU A 131 2.10 5.84 7.91
C LEU A 131 3.58 6.13 7.71
N THR A 132 3.89 7.33 7.22
CA THR A 132 5.26 7.76 6.95
C THR A 132 5.53 9.04 7.74
N LEU A 133 6.62 9.00 8.50
CA LEU A 133 7.22 10.19 9.09
C LEU A 133 8.51 10.48 8.31
N SER A 134 8.68 11.73 7.89
CA SER A 134 9.83 12.18 7.12
C SER A 134 10.44 13.42 7.76
N TYR A 135 11.76 13.53 7.62
CA TYR A 135 12.49 14.74 7.95
C TYR A 135 13.24 15.19 6.69
N ASN A 136 12.92 16.38 6.22
CA ASN A 136 13.35 16.91 4.94
C ASN A 136 14.36 18.01 5.17
N PHE A 137 15.50 17.93 4.49
CA PHE A 137 16.53 18.97 4.46
C PHE A 137 16.52 19.66 3.10
N TYR A 138 16.49 21.00 3.10
CA TYR A 138 16.56 21.84 1.92
C TYR A 138 17.94 22.51 1.88
N PHE A 139 18.69 22.26 0.80
CA PHE A 139 19.95 22.94 0.57
C PHE A 139 19.71 24.34 -0.02
N PRO A 140 20.52 25.34 0.35
CA PRO A 140 20.39 26.69 -0.16
C PRO A 140 21.02 26.76 -1.54
N GLN A 141 20.22 26.78 -2.60
CA GLN A 141 20.72 27.26 -3.88
C GLN A 141 20.50 28.78 -3.94
N GLN A 142 21.35 29.53 -3.23
CA GLN A 142 21.56 30.94 -3.52
C GLN A 142 23.03 31.13 -3.87
N TYR A 143 23.36 31.04 -5.16
CA TYR A 143 24.53 31.75 -5.63
C TYR A 143 24.12 33.23 -5.72
N ARG A 144 24.59 34.07 -4.78
CA ARG A 144 24.68 35.51 -5.05
C ARG A 144 26.10 35.73 -5.54
N VAL A 145 26.26 35.94 -6.85
CA VAL A 145 27.45 36.64 -7.34
C VAL A 145 27.32 38.05 -6.77
N SER A 146 28.23 38.41 -5.87
CA SER A 146 28.36 39.79 -5.41
C SER A 146 28.66 40.66 -6.62
N GLU A 147 27.88 41.73 -6.78
CA GLU A 147 28.30 42.93 -7.50
C GLU A 147 28.58 44.01 -6.45
#